data_AF-A0A2C6LJC5-F1
#
_entry.id   AF-A0A2C6LJC5-F1
#
_cell.length_a   1.000
_cell.length_b   1.000
_cell.length_c   1.000
_cell.angle_alpha   90.00
_cell.angle_beta   90.00
_cell.angle_gamma   90.00
#
_symmetry.space_group_name_H-M   'P 1'
#
loop_
_entity.id
_entity.type
_entity.pdbx_description
1 polymer ?
#
loop_
_entity_poly.entity_id
_entity_poly.type
_entity_poly.pdbx_seq_one_letter_code
_entity_poly.pdbx_strand_id
1 'polypeptide(L)'
;MSDYKPIYFEYFEVYYGKEINLDNFEFPFSKNDTYFCVFNPKTMKKIQFRLSLKEDKKWIEVEELWNYKESQEIYITRYLHSIYDDSICQFNHIDGSINVYMNKEYNKRYASQISSHANSHIKLWLIKGLIDIKDWAKLILYYFDDYDLLIDAFTGKLTEEIFEEELYRK
;
A
#
# COMPACT_ATOMS: atom_id res chain seq x y z
N MET A 1 -4.63 27.49 43.63
CA MET A 1 -3.96 27.96 42.39
C MET A 1 -3.69 26.72 41.57
N SER A 2 -4.39 26.53 40.46
CA SER A 2 -4.11 25.40 39.55
C SER A 2 -2.92 25.79 38.67
N ASP A 3 -1.82 25.04 38.77
CA ASP A 3 -0.63 25.27 37.95
C ASP A 3 -1.00 25.06 36.47
N TYR A 4 -1.01 26.16 35.72
CA TYR A 4 -1.13 26.12 34.27
C TYR A 4 0.09 25.40 33.70
N LYS A 5 -0.15 24.32 32.95
CA LYS A 5 0.85 23.67 32.11
C LYS A 5 0.50 23.95 30.65
N PRO A 6 1.33 24.68 29.89
CA PRO A 6 1.10 24.83 28.46
C PRO A 6 1.23 23.45 27.79
N ILE A 7 0.24 23.11 26.97
CA ILE A 7 0.29 21.98 26.05
C ILE A 7 0.73 22.55 24.71
N TYR A 8 1.82 22.02 24.18
CA TYR A 8 2.30 22.37 22.85
C TYR A 8 1.89 21.27 21.88
N PHE A 9 1.15 21.63 20.85
CA PHE A 9 0.94 20.79 19.66
C PHE A 9 1.76 21.39 18.53
N GLU A 10 2.80 20.70 18.10
CA GLU A 10 3.47 21.02 16.83
C GLU A 10 2.72 20.29 15.71
N TYR A 11 1.86 21.02 15.02
CA TYR A 11 1.32 20.58 13.74
C TYR A 11 2.34 20.97 12.67
N PHE A 12 3.14 20.01 12.22
CA PHE A 12 3.81 20.13 10.94
C PHE A 12 2.75 19.95 9.86
N GLU A 13 1.97 21.00 9.59
CA GLU A 13 1.39 21.15 8.27
C GLU A 13 2.60 21.18 7.32
N VAL A 14 2.80 20.08 6.59
CA VAL A 14 3.77 20.05 5.52
C VAL A 14 3.25 21.04 4.48
N TYR A 15 3.76 22.28 4.57
CA TYR A 15 3.76 23.24 3.47
C TYR A 15 4.27 22.47 2.26
N TYR A 16 3.37 22.22 1.28
CA TYR A 16 3.47 21.44 0.03
C TYR A 16 2.47 20.27 -0.13
N GLY A 17 1.62 19.97 0.87
CA GLY A 17 0.57 18.95 0.71
C GLY A 17 -0.56 19.41 -0.22
N LYS A 18 -0.65 18.82 -1.42
CA LYS A 18 -1.85 18.91 -2.27
C LYS A 18 -3.07 18.48 -1.44
N GLU A 19 -4.14 19.27 -1.44
CA GLU A 19 -5.39 18.86 -0.81
C GLU A 19 -5.91 17.60 -1.53
N ILE A 20 -5.95 16.49 -0.82
CA ILE A 20 -6.38 15.19 -1.36
C ILE A 20 -7.89 15.10 -1.14
N ASN A 21 -8.67 15.41 -2.17
CA ASN A 21 -10.10 15.16 -2.13
C ASN A 21 -10.36 13.65 -2.27
N LEU A 22 -10.86 13.03 -1.20
CA LEU A 22 -11.23 11.61 -1.13
C LEU A 22 -12.76 11.42 -1.07
N ASP A 23 -13.55 12.40 -1.52
CA ASP A 23 -15.01 12.36 -1.37
C ASP A 23 -15.66 11.34 -2.32
N ASN A 24 -14.99 11.00 -3.43
CA ASN A 24 -15.40 9.95 -4.37
C ASN A 24 -14.57 8.66 -4.21
N PHE A 25 -14.02 8.43 -3.02
CA PHE A 25 -13.21 7.25 -2.72
C PHE A 25 -14.10 6.02 -2.48
N GLU A 26 -14.05 5.06 -3.39
CA GLU A 26 -14.65 3.74 -3.21
C GLU A 26 -13.53 2.69 -3.26
N PHE A 27 -12.98 2.30 -2.10
CA PHE A 27 -12.05 1.18 -2.09
C PHE A 27 -12.83 -0.10 -2.39
N PRO A 28 -12.38 -0.92 -3.36
CA PRO A 28 -13.12 -2.11 -3.79
C PRO A 28 -12.98 -3.22 -2.76
N PHE A 29 -13.72 -3.12 -1.65
CA PHE A 29 -13.82 -4.20 -0.69
C PHE A 29 -14.56 -5.38 -1.33
N SER A 30 -13.81 -6.39 -1.72
CA SER A 30 -14.35 -7.64 -2.23
C SER A 30 -14.64 -8.61 -1.10
N LYS A 31 -15.62 -9.50 -1.31
CA LYS A 31 -15.89 -10.64 -0.43
C LYS A 31 -14.88 -11.78 -0.64
N ASN A 32 -14.17 -11.75 -1.75
CA ASN A 32 -13.16 -12.74 -2.11
C ASN A 32 -11.77 -12.10 -2.12
N ASP A 33 -10.75 -12.94 -1.99
CA ASP A 33 -9.38 -12.52 -2.22
C ASP A 33 -9.27 -11.87 -3.61
N THR A 34 -8.81 -10.63 -3.65
CA THR A 34 -8.76 -9.82 -4.86
C THR A 34 -7.40 -9.18 -4.97
N TYR A 35 -6.86 -9.21 -6.18
CA TYR A 35 -5.58 -8.64 -6.52
C TYR A 35 -5.81 -7.62 -7.63
N PHE A 36 -5.19 -6.46 -7.50
CA PHE A 36 -5.18 -5.51 -8.61
C PHE A 36 -3.87 -4.73 -8.62
N CYS A 37 -3.59 -4.15 -9.77
CA CYS A 37 -2.37 -3.41 -10.05
C CYS A 37 -2.74 -2.13 -10.79
N VAL A 38 -2.02 -1.07 -10.48
CA VAL A 38 -1.97 0.15 -11.30
C VAL A 38 -0.52 0.33 -11.75
N PHE A 39 -0.30 0.71 -13.00
CA PHE A 39 1.04 0.87 -13.53
C PHE A 39 1.17 2.07 -14.45
N ASN A 40 2.36 2.69 -14.42
CA ASN A 40 2.70 3.79 -15.31
C ASN A 40 3.47 3.24 -16.52
N PRO A 41 2.91 3.26 -17.75
CA PRO A 41 3.55 2.66 -18.93
C PRO A 41 4.86 3.35 -19.36
N LYS A 42 5.11 4.58 -18.90
CA LYS A 42 6.35 5.32 -19.23
C LYS A 42 7.50 4.93 -18.31
N THR A 43 7.21 4.75 -17.02
CA THR A 43 8.23 4.46 -16.01
C THR A 43 8.28 2.97 -15.65
N MET A 44 7.27 2.20 -16.05
CA MET A 44 7.01 0.82 -15.62
C MET A 44 6.91 0.67 -14.10
N LYS A 45 6.64 1.76 -13.36
CA LYS A 45 6.34 1.69 -11.93
C LYS A 45 4.97 1.04 -11.75
N LYS A 46 4.84 0.15 -10.75
CA LYS A 46 3.60 -0.52 -10.39
C LYS A 46 3.26 -0.24 -8.92
N ILE A 47 1.99 -0.21 -8.59
CA ILE A 47 1.50 -0.37 -7.22
C ILE A 47 0.52 -1.52 -7.23
N GLN A 48 0.85 -2.58 -6.50
CA GLN A 48 0.02 -3.75 -6.37
C GLN A 48 -0.74 -3.71 -5.05
N PHE A 49 -1.97 -4.21 -5.10
CA PHE A 49 -2.84 -4.40 -3.95
C PHE A 49 -3.25 -5.86 -3.86
N ARG A 50 -3.30 -6.36 -2.64
CA ARG A 50 -3.91 -7.65 -2.29
C ARG A 50 -4.88 -7.43 -1.16
N LEU A 51 -6.14 -7.74 -1.42
CA LEU A 51 -7.21 -7.73 -0.44
C LEU A 51 -7.53 -9.18 -0.13
N SER A 52 -7.51 -9.56 1.14
CA SER A 52 -7.89 -10.91 1.58
C SER A 52 -8.82 -10.86 2.77
N LEU A 53 -9.65 -11.87 2.92
CA LEU A 53 -10.54 -12.01 4.07
C LEU A 53 -9.96 -13.07 5.02
N LYS A 54 -9.64 -12.67 6.26
CA LYS A 54 -9.14 -13.58 7.29
C LYS A 54 -9.79 -13.25 8.63
N GLU A 55 -10.37 -14.25 9.29
CA GLU A 55 -11.00 -14.12 10.61
C GLU A 55 -12.00 -12.94 10.66
N ASP A 56 -12.87 -12.84 9.64
CA ASP A 56 -13.85 -11.76 9.48
C ASP A 56 -13.28 -10.34 9.39
N LYS A 57 -11.96 -10.23 9.19
CA LYS A 57 -11.26 -8.96 8.96
C LYS A 57 -10.71 -8.91 7.55
N LYS A 58 -10.71 -7.71 6.98
CA LYS A 58 -10.16 -7.45 5.66
C LYS A 58 -8.70 -7.07 5.80
N TRP A 59 -7.83 -7.91 5.26
CA TRP A 59 -6.40 -7.68 5.22
C TRP A 59 -6.06 -7.02 3.88
N ILE A 60 -5.40 -5.88 3.95
CA ILE A 60 -4.99 -5.10 2.79
C ILE A 60 -3.47 -5.07 2.80
N GLU A 61 -2.86 -5.55 1.73
CA GLU A 61 -1.43 -5.48 1.48
C GLU A 61 -1.19 -4.61 0.25
N VAL A 62 -0.23 -3.70 0.32
CA VAL A 62 0.12 -2.77 -0.76
C VAL A 62 1.63 -2.77 -0.94
N GLU A 63 2.11 -2.84 -2.18
CA GLU A 63 3.55 -2.77 -2.47
C GLU A 63 3.81 -1.95 -3.74
N GLU A 64 4.79 -1.04 -3.67
CA GLU A 64 5.29 -0.35 -4.86
C GLU A 64 6.42 -1.15 -5.51
N LEU A 65 6.42 -1.24 -6.84
CA LEU A 65 7.45 -1.91 -7.61
C LEU A 65 8.02 -0.93 -8.65
N TRP A 66 9.33 -0.88 -8.75
CA TRP A 66 10.09 -0.13 -9.74
C TRP A 66 10.33 -0.95 -11.00
N ASN A 67 10.60 -0.29 -12.12
CA ASN A 67 11.01 -0.98 -13.34
C ASN A 67 12.21 -1.90 -13.09
N TYR A 68 12.09 -3.14 -13.54
CA TYR A 68 13.18 -4.10 -13.49
C TYR A 68 14.32 -3.69 -14.46
N LYS A 69 15.55 -3.80 -13.96
CA LYS A 69 16.81 -3.58 -14.65
C LYS A 69 17.78 -4.71 -14.32
N GLU A 70 18.25 -5.43 -15.33
CA GLU A 70 19.19 -6.54 -15.13
C GLU A 70 20.49 -6.12 -14.43
N SER A 71 20.95 -4.88 -14.67
CA SER A 71 22.16 -4.33 -14.07
C SER A 71 22.05 -3.92 -12.59
N GLN A 72 20.84 -3.87 -12.02
CA GLN A 72 20.64 -3.44 -10.64
C GLN A 72 20.64 -4.64 -9.70
N GLU A 73 21.57 -4.67 -8.74
CA GLU A 73 21.77 -5.82 -7.85
C GLU A 73 20.72 -5.92 -6.74
N ILE A 74 20.27 -4.77 -6.21
CA ILE A 74 19.39 -4.68 -5.05
C ILE A 74 18.20 -3.78 -5.39
N TYR A 75 17.02 -4.22 -4.97
CA TYR A 75 15.79 -3.43 -5.02
C TYR A 75 15.24 -3.27 -3.62
N ILE A 76 14.78 -2.06 -3.32
CA ILE A 76 14.09 -1.73 -2.08
C ILE A 76 12.71 -1.20 -2.47
N THR A 77 11.68 -1.84 -1.95
CA THR A 77 10.28 -1.47 -2.20
C THR A 77 9.61 -1.13 -0.88
N ARG A 78 8.67 -0.18 -0.91
CA ARG A 78 7.79 0.06 0.22
C ARG A 78 6.65 -0.96 0.18
N TYR A 79 6.35 -1.50 1.34
CA TYR A 79 5.26 -2.43 1.57
C TYR A 79 4.42 -1.92 2.75
N LEU A 80 3.11 -2.07 2.67
CA LEU A 80 2.18 -1.69 3.72
C LEU A 80 1.18 -2.82 3.95
N HIS A 81 0.90 -3.09 5.21
CA HIS A 81 -0.12 -4.05 5.64
C HIS A 81 -1.14 -3.35 6.55
N SER A 82 -2.43 -3.55 6.28
CA SER A 82 -3.53 -3.02 7.09
C SER A 82 -4.57 -4.08 7.39
N ILE A 83 -5.25 -3.94 8.52
CA ILE A 83 -6.38 -4.77 8.92
C ILE A 83 -7.58 -3.86 9.17
N TYR A 84 -8.63 -4.04 8.37
CA TYR A 84 -9.90 -3.35 8.48
C TYR A 84 -10.96 -4.26 9.10
N ASP A 85 -11.71 -3.69 10.04
CA ASP A 85 -12.77 -4.38 10.78
C ASP A 85 -14.13 -3.81 10.35
N ASP A 86 -14.91 -4.63 9.64
CA ASP A 86 -16.23 -4.25 9.13
C ASP A 86 -17.25 -3.96 10.25
N SER A 87 -17.06 -4.50 11.46
CA SER A 87 -18.00 -4.30 12.57
C SER A 87 -17.98 -2.87 13.12
N ILE A 88 -16.84 -2.20 12.98
CA ILE A 88 -16.60 -0.83 13.47
C ILE A 88 -16.25 0.14 12.33
N CYS A 89 -16.23 -0.34 11.08
CA CYS A 89 -15.88 0.41 9.88
C CYS A 89 -14.55 1.16 9.98
N GLN A 90 -13.54 0.55 10.61
CA GLN A 90 -12.26 1.19 10.89
C GLN A 90 -11.09 0.21 10.76
N PHE A 91 -9.91 0.75 10.46
CA PHE A 91 -8.65 0.04 10.60
C PHE A 91 -8.26 -0.05 12.08
N ASN A 92 -7.75 -1.20 12.50
CA ASN A 92 -7.24 -1.43 13.86
C ASN A 92 -5.71 -1.68 13.91
N HIS A 93 -5.11 -1.88 12.74
CA HIS A 93 -3.69 -2.18 12.56
C HIS A 93 -3.26 -1.68 11.19
N ILE A 94 -2.20 -0.87 11.15
CA ILE A 94 -1.53 -0.47 9.91
C ILE A 94 -0.02 -0.48 10.17
N ASP A 95 0.74 -1.16 9.33
CA ASP A 95 2.20 -1.05 9.35
C ASP A 95 2.82 -0.84 7.99
N GLY A 96 3.90 -0.07 7.99
CA GLY A 96 4.76 0.15 6.85
C GLY A 96 6.11 -0.52 7.08
N SER A 97 6.54 -1.21 6.04
CA SER A 97 7.82 -1.92 5.96
C SER A 97 8.50 -1.61 4.64
N ILE A 98 9.79 -1.93 4.57
CA ILE A 98 10.49 -2.06 3.29
C ILE A 98 10.84 -3.52 3.05
N ASN A 99 10.67 -3.95 1.80
CA ASN A 99 11.17 -5.23 1.34
C ASN A 99 12.48 -4.98 0.59
N VAL A 100 13.48 -5.81 0.87
CA VAL A 100 14.75 -5.82 0.15
C VAL A 100 14.81 -7.09 -0.68
N TYR A 101 15.11 -6.93 -1.96
CA TYR A 101 15.24 -8.02 -2.92
C TYR A 101 16.61 -7.98 -3.57
N MET A 102 17.25 -9.14 -3.71
CA MET A 102 18.30 -9.35 -4.68
C MET A 102 17.68 -9.43 -6.08
N ASN A 103 18.43 -9.02 -7.11
CA ASN A 103 17.97 -8.93 -8.49
C ASN A 103 17.11 -10.13 -8.97
N LYS A 104 17.58 -11.36 -8.74
CA LYS A 104 16.88 -12.58 -9.17
C LYS A 104 15.51 -12.75 -8.51
N GLU A 105 15.40 -12.45 -7.23
CA GLU A 105 14.12 -12.52 -6.51
C GLU A 105 13.22 -11.35 -6.86
N TYR A 106 13.81 -10.17 -7.11
CA TYR A 106 13.04 -9.03 -7.59
C TYR A 106 12.43 -9.28 -8.97
N ASN A 107 13.15 -9.90 -9.91
CA ASN A 107 12.63 -10.25 -11.23
C ASN A 107 11.38 -11.15 -11.11
N LYS A 108 11.45 -12.19 -10.27
CA LYS A 108 10.30 -13.06 -9.99
C LYS A 108 9.15 -12.27 -9.35
N ARG A 109 9.46 -11.45 -8.35
CA ARG A 109 8.48 -10.63 -7.64
C ARG A 109 7.79 -9.64 -8.58
N TYR A 110 8.53 -9.01 -9.47
CA TYR A 110 8.02 -8.02 -10.43
C TYR A 110 7.03 -8.63 -11.45
N ALA A 111 7.17 -9.92 -11.73
CA ALA A 111 6.31 -10.70 -12.62
C ALA A 111 5.17 -11.42 -11.88
N SER A 112 5.11 -11.36 -10.55
CA SER A 112 4.12 -12.08 -9.73
C SER A 112 3.16 -11.14 -9.00
N GLN A 113 2.11 -11.70 -8.43
CA GLN A 113 1.28 -11.04 -7.43
C GLN A 113 2.07 -10.79 -6.12
N ILE A 114 1.54 -9.92 -5.24
CA ILE A 114 2.09 -9.70 -3.89
C ILE A 114 2.21 -11.05 -3.17
N SER A 115 3.44 -11.39 -2.79
CA SER A 115 3.78 -12.56 -1.97
C SER A 115 4.77 -12.17 -0.88
N SER A 116 4.77 -12.92 0.22
CA SER A 116 5.51 -12.60 1.44
C SER A 116 7.02 -12.92 1.38
N HIS A 117 7.61 -13.11 0.19
CA HIS A 117 8.93 -13.74 0.03
C HIS A 117 10.00 -12.74 -0.42
N ALA A 118 10.21 -11.67 0.35
CA ALA A 118 11.38 -10.81 0.19
C ALA A 118 12.65 -11.47 0.75
N ASN A 119 13.84 -11.06 0.28
CA ASN A 119 15.10 -11.49 0.89
C ASN A 119 15.24 -10.93 2.32
N SER A 120 14.74 -9.71 2.54
CA SER A 120 14.59 -9.13 3.87
C SER A 120 13.31 -8.31 3.93
N HIS A 121 12.64 -8.33 5.08
CA HIS A 121 11.46 -7.53 5.38
C HIS A 121 11.74 -6.75 6.66
N ILE A 122 11.79 -5.42 6.55
CA ILE A 122 12.16 -4.54 7.66
C ILE A 122 10.97 -3.66 7.99
N LYS A 123 10.38 -3.87 9.17
CA LYS A 123 9.29 -3.05 9.69
C LYS A 123 9.81 -1.67 10.09
N LEU A 124 9.22 -0.62 9.53
CA LEU A 124 9.61 0.77 9.82
C LEU A 124 8.74 1.38 10.91
N TRP A 125 7.41 1.18 10.83
CA TRP A 125 6.46 1.78 11.76
C TRP A 125 5.20 0.92 11.89
N LEU A 126 4.46 1.14 12.97
CA LEU A 126 3.19 0.47 13.27
C LEU A 126 2.26 1.47 13.93
N ILE A 127 1.03 1.56 13.43
CA ILE A 127 -0.07 2.28 14.05
C ILE A 127 -1.10 1.25 14.51
N LYS A 128 -1.44 1.30 15.80
CA LYS A 128 -2.55 0.53 16.39
C LYS A 128 -3.56 1.49 16.97
N GLY A 129 -4.83 1.19 16.77
CA GLY A 129 -5.94 2.05 17.20
C GLY A 129 -6.97 2.19 16.09
N LEU A 130 -8.00 2.97 16.37
CA LEU A 130 -9.14 3.17 15.48
C LEU A 130 -8.84 4.26 14.46
N ILE A 131 -8.68 3.87 13.19
CA ILE A 131 -8.28 4.76 12.11
C ILE A 131 -9.34 4.67 11.03
N ASP A 132 -9.92 5.81 10.66
CA ASP A 132 -10.93 5.83 9.60
C ASP A 132 -10.29 5.64 8.22
N ILE A 133 -11.15 5.39 7.24
CA ILE A 133 -10.72 5.09 5.87
C ILE A 133 -10.03 6.27 5.17
N LYS A 134 -10.39 7.52 5.51
CA LYS A 134 -9.81 8.71 4.89
C LYS A 134 -8.39 8.95 5.44
N ASP A 135 -8.19 8.75 6.73
CA ASP A 135 -6.88 8.89 7.36
C ASP A 135 -5.94 7.75 6.95
N TRP A 136 -6.46 6.53 6.79
CA TRP A 136 -5.72 5.43 6.17
C TRP A 136 -5.27 5.76 4.74
N ALA A 137 -6.17 6.30 3.91
CA ALA A 137 -5.84 6.67 2.53
C ALA A 137 -4.79 7.79 2.46
N LYS A 138 -4.88 8.81 3.32
CA LYS A 138 -3.84 9.86 3.45
C LYS A 138 -2.49 9.25 3.83
N LEU A 139 -2.46 8.34 4.81
CA LEU A 139 -1.23 7.68 5.24
C LEU A 139 -0.55 6.94 4.08
N ILE A 140 -1.32 6.21 3.27
CA ILE A 140 -0.82 5.54 2.07
C ILE A 140 -0.24 6.56 1.08
N LEU A 141 -0.95 7.65 0.82
CA LEU A 141 -0.51 8.69 -0.10
C LEU A 141 0.77 9.40 0.34
N TYR A 142 1.02 9.51 1.65
CA TYR A 142 2.27 10.03 2.19
C TYR A 142 3.40 9.00 2.24
N TYR A 143 3.07 7.72 2.38
CA TYR A 143 4.07 6.67 2.55
C TYR A 143 4.70 6.27 1.21
N PHE A 144 3.89 6.09 0.18
CA PHE A 144 4.32 5.65 -1.15
C PHE A 144 4.74 6.81 -2.05
N ASP A 145 5.61 6.54 -3.02
CA ASP A 145 6.29 7.59 -3.82
C ASP A 145 5.66 7.82 -5.21
N ASP A 146 4.38 7.48 -5.41
CA ASP A 146 3.67 7.81 -6.65
C ASP A 146 2.21 8.14 -6.35
N TYR A 147 1.96 9.44 -6.16
CA TYR A 147 0.64 9.97 -5.84
C TYR A 147 -0.38 9.67 -6.94
N ASP A 148 0.01 9.80 -8.21
CA ASP A 148 -0.93 9.68 -9.32
C ASP A 148 -1.41 8.23 -9.47
N LEU A 149 -0.51 7.26 -9.36
CA LEU A 149 -0.88 5.83 -9.36
C LEU A 149 -1.80 5.47 -8.19
N LEU A 150 -1.53 5.99 -6.99
CA LEU A 150 -2.39 5.73 -5.83
C LEU A 150 -3.79 6.31 -6.02
N ILE A 151 -3.89 7.52 -6.60
CA ILE A 151 -5.19 8.10 -6.94
C ILE A 151 -5.90 7.28 -8.01
N ASP A 152 -5.20 6.78 -9.02
CA ASP A 152 -5.79 5.89 -10.03
C ASP A 152 -6.34 4.61 -9.39
N ALA A 153 -5.60 4.00 -8.45
CA ALA A 153 -6.06 2.84 -7.67
C ALA A 153 -7.30 3.18 -6.84
N PHE A 154 -7.30 4.34 -6.19
CA PHE A 154 -8.37 4.81 -5.31
C PHE A 154 -9.64 5.23 -6.04
N THR A 155 -9.54 5.55 -7.33
CA THR A 155 -10.67 5.98 -8.16
C THR A 155 -11.12 4.90 -9.15
N GLY A 156 -10.59 3.68 -9.03
CA GLY A 156 -10.95 2.55 -9.90
C GLY A 156 -10.48 2.70 -11.35
N LYS A 157 -9.51 3.59 -11.62
CA LYS A 157 -8.81 3.68 -12.92
C LYS A 157 -7.73 2.61 -12.98
N LEU A 158 -8.17 1.37 -12.88
CA LEU A 158 -7.29 0.21 -12.94
C LEU A 158 -6.64 0.15 -14.31
N THR A 159 -5.31 0.06 -14.32
CA THR A 159 -4.54 -0.30 -15.50
C THR A 159 -4.22 -1.78 -15.35
N GLU A 160 -5.11 -2.64 -15.84
CA GLU A 160 -4.96 -4.08 -15.71
C GLU A 160 -3.73 -4.58 -16.48
N GLU A 161 -2.68 -4.95 -15.75
CA GLU A 161 -1.83 -6.06 -16.18
C GLU A 161 -2.52 -7.34 -15.70
N ILE A 162 -3.01 -8.14 -16.64
CA ILE A 162 -3.40 -9.53 -16.37
C ILE A 162 -2.10 -10.29 -16.10
N PHE A 163 -1.84 -10.65 -14.83
CA PHE A 163 -0.79 -11.61 -14.52
C PHE A 163 -1.25 -12.97 -15.06
N GLU A 164 -0.64 -13.46 -16.14
CA GLU A 164 -0.92 -14.77 -16.73
C GLU A 164 -0.41 -15.92 -15.82
N GLU A 165 -0.92 -16.05 -14.59
CA GLU A 165 -0.56 -17.18 -13.72
C GLU A 165 -1.39 -18.45 -14.01
N GLU A 166 -2.39 -18.40 -14.88
CA GLU A 166 -3.25 -19.57 -15.18
C GLU A 166 -2.92 -20.34 -16.48
N LEU A 167 -1.96 -19.90 -17.30
CA LEU A 167 -1.65 -20.57 -18.59
C LEU A 167 -0.71 -21.78 -18.51
N TYR A 168 -0.13 -22.09 -17.34
CA TYR A 168 0.83 -23.20 -17.17
C TYR A 168 0.40 -24.30 -16.19
N ARG A 169 -0.88 -24.35 -15.80
CA ARG A 169 -1.47 -25.55 -15.17
C ARG A 169 -2.20 -26.40 -16.20
N LYS A 170 -1.46 -27.07 -17.08
CA LYS A 170 -1.91 -28.27 -17.81
C LYS A 170 -0.76 -29.26 -17.94
#